data_AF-A0A9X1X7Q7-F1
#
_entry.id   AF-A0A9X1X7Q7-F1
#
_cell.length_a   1.000
_cell.length_b   1.000
_cell.length_c   1.000
_cell.angle_alpha   90.00
_cell.angle_beta   90.00
_cell.angle_gamma   90.00
#
_symmetry.space_group_name_H-M   'P 1'
#
loop_
_entity.id
_entity.type
_entity.pdbx_description
1 polymer ?
#
loop_
_entity_poly.entity_id
_entity_poly.type
_entity_poly.pdbx_seq_one_letter_code
_entity_poly.pdbx_strand_id
1 'polypeptide(L)' 'MDKQFNIGDQVRLKSGGPVMTVDSIDDNTSRLVCVWFDSKKVFQHAKFIADTLEKYEPSSSVPGIYFA' A
#
# COMPACT_ATOMS: atom_id res chain seq x y z
N MET A 1 -19.98 -4.74 0.76
CA MET A 1 -18.77 -4.27 0.07
C MET A 1 -17.61 -5.08 0.58
N ASP A 2 -16.95 -5.85 -0.27
CA ASP A 2 -15.70 -6.51 0.10
C ASP A 2 -14.63 -5.43 0.36
N LYS A 3 -14.02 -5.45 1.55
CA LYS A 3 -12.91 -4.54 1.87
C LYS A 3 -11.71 -4.93 1.02
N GLN A 4 -11.41 -4.12 0.01
CA GLN A 4 -10.32 -4.38 -0.94
C GLN A 4 -8.92 -4.16 -0.33
N PHE A 5 -8.85 -3.44 0.79
CA PHE A 5 -7.60 -3.09 1.49
C PHE A 5 -7.77 -3.22 3.00
N ASN A 6 -6.67 -3.55 3.67
CA ASN A 6 -6.54 -3.63 5.13
C ASN A 6 -5.44 -2.67 5.61
N ILE A 7 -5.53 -2.26 6.89
CA ILE A 7 -4.44 -1.53 7.56
C ILE A 7 -3.20 -2.42 7.56
N GLY A 8 -2.05 -1.84 7.20
CA GLY A 8 -0.77 -2.55 7.03
C GLY A 8 -0.51 -3.05 5.60
N ASP A 9 -1.49 -3.08 4.71
CA ASP A 9 -1.26 -3.44 3.31
C ASP A 9 -0.28 -2.44 2.66
N GLN A 10 0.64 -2.96 1.86
CA GLN A 10 1.44 -2.15 0.94
C GLN A 10 0.64 -1.88 -0.32
N VAL A 11 0.59 -0.61 -0.71
CA VAL A 11 -0.20 -0.13 -1.84
C VAL A 11 0.58 0.90 -2.65
N ARG A 12 0.17 1.10 -3.90
CA ARG A 12 0.69 2.15 -4.78
C ARG A 12 -0.46 2.75 -5.58
N LEU A 13 -0.32 3.99 -6.06
CA LEU A 13 -1.26 4.51 -7.06
C LEU A 13 -1.13 3.71 -8.35
N LYS A 14 -2.25 3.47 -9.03
CA LYS A 14 -2.30 2.83 -10.36
C LYS A 14 -1.53 3.61 -11.43
N SER A 15 -1.35 4.92 -11.24
CA SER A 15 -0.50 5.77 -12.10
C SER A 15 1.00 5.63 -11.81
N GLY A 16 1.40 4.86 -10.78
CA GLY A 16 2.76 4.74 -10.30
C GLY A 16 3.06 5.62 -9.08
N GLY A 17 4.34 5.73 -8.71
CA GLY A 17 4.78 6.50 -7.53
C GLY A 17 5.39 5.62 -6.42
N PRO A 18 5.57 6.18 -5.21
CA PRO A 18 6.16 5.43 -4.11
C PRO A 18 5.21 4.33 -3.62
N VAL A 19 5.80 3.26 -3.10
CA VAL A 19 5.04 2.27 -2.32
C VAL A 19 4.71 2.90 -0.97
N MET A 20 3.46 2.74 -0.55
CA MET A 20 2.91 3.30 0.67
C MET A 20 2.29 2.19 1.51
N THR A 21 2.07 2.46 2.79
CA THR A 21 1.38 1.56 3.72
C THR A 21 0.04 2.17 4.11
N VAL A 22 -1.02 1.38 4.14
CA VAL A 22 -2.32 1.81 4.65
C VAL A 22 -2.25 1.99 6.17
N ASP A 23 -2.45 3.21 6.63
CA ASP A 23 -2.44 3.59 8.05
C ASP A 23 -3.85 3.56 8.65
N SER A 24 -4.85 4.08 7.91
CA SER A 24 -6.24 4.06 8.34
C SER A 24 -7.22 3.98 7.17
N ILE A 25 -8.43 3.49 7.44
CA ILE A 25 -9.51 3.33 6.46
C ILE A 25 -10.72 4.13 6.94
N ASP A 26 -11.24 5.00 6.09
CA ASP A 26 -12.50 5.70 6.30
C ASP A 26 -13.63 4.96 5.56
N ASP A 27 -14.39 4.17 6.32
CA ASP A 27 -15.48 3.33 5.81
C ASP A 27 -16.65 4.16 5.23
N ASN A 28 -16.76 5.45 5.56
CA ASN A 28 -17.83 6.32 5.04
C ASN A 28 -17.46 6.98 3.71
N THR A 29 -16.18 7.23 3.45
CA THR A 29 -15.74 8.00 2.28
C THR A 29 -14.95 7.19 1.26
N SER A 30 -14.73 5.90 1.49
CA SER A 30 -13.88 5.03 0.66
C SER A 30 -12.47 5.59 0.47
N ARG A 31 -11.98 6.34 1.47
CA ARG A 31 -10.65 6.95 1.47
C ARG A 31 -9.74 6.19 2.41
N LEU A 32 -8.50 6.04 1.98
CA LEU A 32 -7.41 5.43 2.73
C LEU A 32 -6.42 6.53 3.11
N VAL A 33 -6.01 6.56 4.37
CA VAL A 33 -4.81 7.29 4.77
C VAL A 33 -3.64 6.36 4.51
N CYS A 34 -2.69 6.81 3.72
CA CYS A 34 -1.48 6.08 3.41
C CYS A 34 -0.26 6.86 3.91
N VAL A 35 0.75 6.13 4.37
CA VAL A 35 2.02 6.66 4.88
C VAL A 35 3.19 6.07 4.11
N TRP A 36 4.25 6.84 3.90
CA TRP A 36 5.47 6.36 3.26
C TRP A 36 6.67 7.23 3.63
N PHE A 37 7.87 6.76 3.30
CA PHE A 37 9.07 7.58 3.34
C PHE A 37 9.45 7.99 1.93
N ASP A 38 9.71 9.27 1.72
CA ASP A 38 10.21 9.76 0.43
C ASP A 38 11.70 9.41 0.22
N SER A 39 12.26 9.83 -0.92
CA SER A 39 13.67 9.60 -1.25
C SER A 39 14.66 10.26 -0.27
N LYS A 40 14.20 11.24 0.52
CA LYS A 40 14.97 11.91 1.56
C LYS A 40 14.76 11.28 2.95
N LYS A 41 14.07 10.14 3.02
CA LYS A 41 13.68 9.44 4.26
C LYS A 41 12.81 10.30 5.18
N VAL A 42 12.07 11.25 4.61
CA VAL A 42 11.09 12.04 5.36
C VAL A 42 9.76 11.31 5.37
N PHE A 43 9.15 11.22 6.54
CA PHE A 43 7.82 10.64 6.71
C PHE A 43 6.78 11.51 6.02
N GLN A 44 5.96 10.90 5.17
CA GLN A 44 4.88 11.53 4.44
C GLN A 44 3.58 10.77 4.69
N HIS A 45 2.46 11.48 4.63
CA HIS A 45 1.13 10.88 4.70
C HIS A 45 0.13 11.64 3.82
N ALA A 46 -0.82 10.92 3.21
CA ALA A 46 -1.86 11.52 2.38
C ALA A 46 -3.12 10.65 2.32
N LYS A 47 -4.23 11.25 1.90
CA LYS A 47 -5.51 10.56 1.70
C LYS A 47 -5.71 10.25 0.22
N PHE A 48 -6.03 9.01 -0.09
CA PHE A 48 -6.30 8.54 -1.44
C PHE A 48 -7.66 7.86 -1.53
N ILE A 49 -8.29 7.89 -2.70
CA ILE A 49 -9.50 7.12 -2.97
C ILE A 49 -9.07 5.66 -3.20
N ALA A 50 -9.74 4.70 -2.56
CA ALA A 50 -9.39 3.27 -2.66
C ALA A 50 -9.25 2.80 -4.11
N ASP A 51 -10.16 3.21 -5.00
CA ASP A 51 -10.16 2.82 -6.42
C ASP A 51 -8.94 3.30 -7.21
N THR A 52 -8.20 4.28 -6.69
CA THR A 52 -6.97 4.79 -7.32
C THR A 52 -5.72 4.00 -6.95
N LEU A 53 -5.83 3.09 -5.98
CA LEU A 53 -4.75 2.30 -5.44
C LEU A 53 -4.75 0.86 -5.98
N GLU A 54 -3.59 0.24 -6.00
CA GLU A 54 -3.35 -1.17 -6.27
C GLU A 54 -2.54 -1.78 -5.11
N LYS A 55 -2.78 -3.05 -4.78
CA LYS A 55 -1.93 -3.77 -3.81
C LYS A 55 -0.54 -3.95 -4.40
N TYR A 56 0.46 -3.61 -3.61
CA TYR A 56 1.85 -3.84 -3.94
C TYR A 56 2.32 -5.13 -3.27
N GLU A 57 2.32 -6.21 -4.03
CA GLU A 57 3.01 -7.43 -3.64
C GLU A 57 4.41 -7.37 -4.26
N PRO A 58 5.49 -7.24 -3.46
CA PRO A 58 6.82 -7.39 -4.01
C PRO A 58 6.88 -8.78 -4.62
N SER A 59 7.17 -8.88 -5.93
CA SER A 59 7.29 -10.16 -6.61
C SER A 59 8.30 -10.99 -5.83
N SER A 60 7.82 -11.93 -5.04
CA SER A 60 8.66 -12.81 -4.25
C SER A 60 9.34 -13.74 -5.24
N SER A 61 10.46 -13.30 -5.81
CA SER A 61 11.50 -14.18 -6.31
C SER A 61 12.11 -14.85 -5.08
N VAL A 62 11.39 -15.85 -4.56
CA VAL A 62 12.04 -16.95 -3.87
C VAL A 62 12.12 -18.07 -4.91
N PRO A 63 13.22 -18.18 -5.68
CA PRO A 63 13.55 -19.47 -6.28
C PRO A 63 13.76 -20.39 -5.09
N GLY A 64 12.83 -21.33 -4.90
CA GLY A 64 12.83 -22.19 -3.73
C GLY A 64 14.15 -22.90 -3.58
N ILE A 65 14.75 -22.83 -2.39
CA ILE A 65 15.88 -23.62 -1.88
C ILE A 65 16.22 -23.06 -0.48
N TYR A 66 16.45 -23.80 0.62
CA TYR A 66 16.63 -25.21 1.01
C TYR A 66 16.29 -25.25 2.55
N PHE A 67 16.15 -26.36 3.29
CA PHE A 67 16.91 -27.61 3.37
C PHE A 67 16.10 -28.74 4.03
N ALA A 68 16.38 -29.96 3.53
CA ALA A 68 16.43 -31.28 4.18
C ALA A 68 15.47 -31.62 5.32
#